data_AF-A0A7X8XPE8-F1
#
_entry.id   AF-A0A7X8XPE8-F1
#
_cell.length_a   1.000
_cell.length_b   1.000
_cell.length_c   1.000
_cell.angle_alpha   90.00
_cell.angle_beta   90.00
_cell.angle_gamma   90.00
#
_symmetry.space_group_name_H-M   'P 1'
#
loop_
_entity.id
_entity.type
_entity.pdbx_description
1 polymer ?
#
loop_
_entity_poly.entity_id
_entity_poly.type
_entity_poly.pdbx_seq_one_letter_code
_entity_poly.pdbx_strand_id
1 'polypeptide(L)'
;MSRARQHASAAERQRAYRQRLASRSPGPTRSLPLPSRRALSRPARLAGLQAAVQQLHDEYENWLNSLPESLQDGQQASLLVETVEQLESVLELLSEIHPPRGFGRD
;
A
#
# COMPACT_ATOMS: atom_id res chain seq x y z
N MET A 1 15.22 -24.05 -58.24
CA MET A 1 14.57 -22.77 -57.85
C MET A 1 15.19 -22.29 -56.55
N SER A 2 16.34 -21.63 -56.63
CA SER A 2 17.13 -21.24 -55.46
C SER A 2 16.62 -19.90 -54.90
N ARG A 3 16.16 -19.86 -53.63
CA ARG A 3 15.77 -18.62 -52.95
C ARG A 3 16.98 -17.69 -52.87
N ALA A 4 16.98 -16.61 -53.67
CA ALA A 4 17.99 -15.56 -53.59
C ALA A 4 18.03 -14.99 -52.16
N ARG A 5 19.23 -14.84 -51.59
CA ARG A 5 19.40 -14.12 -50.32
C ARG A 5 18.98 -12.68 -50.57
N GLN A 6 17.85 -12.28 -50.00
CA GLN A 6 17.28 -10.93 -50.20
C GLN A 6 18.15 -9.79 -49.64
N HIS A 7 19.21 -10.12 -48.89
CA HIS A 7 20.15 -9.14 -48.33
C HIS A 7 21.56 -9.70 -48.40
N ALA A 8 22.50 -8.88 -48.87
CA ALA A 8 23.89 -9.26 -49.09
C ALA A 8 24.71 -9.32 -47.78
N SER A 9 24.28 -8.60 -46.73
CA SER A 9 24.99 -8.54 -45.44
C SER A 9 24.06 -8.49 -44.22
N ALA A 10 24.63 -8.73 -43.04
CA ALA A 10 23.92 -8.57 -41.76
C ALA A 10 23.55 -7.10 -41.48
N ALA A 11 24.40 -6.16 -41.90
CA ALA A 11 24.16 -4.72 -41.75
C ALA A 11 22.95 -4.27 -42.58
N GLU A 12 22.81 -4.80 -43.80
CA GLU A 12 21.67 -4.50 -44.67
C GLU A 12 20.36 -5.07 -44.13
N ARG A 13 20.41 -6.28 -43.54
CA ARG A 13 19.28 -6.85 -42.80
C ARG A 13 18.83 -5.96 -41.65
N GLN A 14 19.78 -5.45 -40.86
CA GLN A 14 19.47 -4.56 -39.74
C GLN A 14 18.91 -3.21 -40.21
N ARG A 15 19.45 -2.64 -41.30
CA ARG A 15 18.94 -1.40 -41.89
C ARG A 15 17.51 -1.57 -42.41
N ALA A 16 17.23 -2.65 -43.15
CA ALA A 16 15.89 -2.97 -43.63
C ALA A 16 14.91 -3.22 -42.47
N TYR A 17 15.35 -3.89 -41.40
CA TYR A 17 14.55 -4.10 -40.20
C TYR A 17 14.19 -2.79 -39.49
N ARG A 18 15.16 -1.89 -39.31
CA ARG A 18 14.94 -0.57 -38.70
C ARG A 18 14.01 0.29 -39.55
N GLN A 19 14.15 0.25 -40.88
CA GLN A 19 13.26 0.95 -41.80
C GLN A 19 11.82 0.43 -41.69
N ARG A 20 11.63 -0.90 -41.61
CA ARG A 20 10.29 -1.52 -41.40
C ARG A 20 9.66 -1.10 -40.07
N LEU A 21 10.46 -1.03 -39.00
CA LEU A 21 10.03 -0.54 -37.69
C LEU A 21 9.65 0.94 -37.73
N ALA A 22 10.45 1.78 -38.39
CA ALA A 22 10.19 3.22 -38.51
C ALA A 22 8.97 3.53 -39.39
N SER A 23 8.71 2.73 -40.43
CA SER A 23 7.52 2.85 -41.28
C SER A 23 6.25 2.26 -40.64
N ARG A 24 6.39 1.49 -39.56
CA ARG A 24 5.26 0.98 -38.81
C ARG A 24 4.76 2.09 -37.91
N SER A 25 3.70 2.77 -38.36
CA SER A 25 2.95 3.71 -37.53
C SER A 25 2.66 3.03 -36.18
N PRO A 26 2.90 3.68 -35.03
CA PRO A 26 2.58 3.10 -33.74
C PRO A 26 1.08 2.80 -33.74
N GLY A 27 0.73 1.52 -33.91
CA GLY A 27 -0.63 1.06 -33.69
C GLY A 27 -1.05 1.46 -32.29
N PRO A 28 -2.36 1.61 -32.02
CA PRO A 28 -2.85 2.09 -30.74
C PRO A 28 -2.17 1.29 -29.64
N THR A 29 -1.29 1.96 -28.89
CA THR A 29 -0.65 1.38 -27.72
C THR A 29 -1.79 1.08 -26.79
N ARG A 30 -2.15 -0.20 -26.64
CA ARG A 30 -3.06 -0.66 -25.61
C ARG A 30 -2.49 -0.12 -24.31
N SER A 31 -3.09 0.96 -23.81
CA SER A 31 -2.71 1.59 -22.55
C SER A 31 -2.77 0.48 -21.52
N LEU A 32 -1.60 0.09 -21.00
CA LEU A 32 -1.57 -0.75 -19.82
C LEU A 32 -2.42 -0.02 -18.78
N PRO A 33 -3.41 -0.68 -18.15
CA PRO A 33 -4.19 -0.03 -17.12
C PRO A 33 -3.20 0.58 -16.13
N LEU A 34 -3.37 1.87 -15.83
CA LEU A 34 -2.59 2.53 -14.78
C LEU A 34 -2.61 1.59 -13.57
N PRO A 35 -1.46 1.37 -12.90
CA PRO A 35 -1.42 0.46 -11.78
C PRO A 35 -2.46 0.95 -10.78
N SER A 36 -3.59 0.24 -10.72
CA SER A 36 -4.61 0.42 -9.70
C SER A 36 -3.87 0.50 -8.39
N ARG A 37 -4.03 1.61 -7.67
CA ARG A 37 -3.36 1.93 -6.41
C ARG A 37 -3.26 0.63 -5.60
N ARG A 38 -2.08 0.01 -5.61
CA ARG A 38 -1.94 -1.40 -5.20
C ARG A 38 -2.55 -1.53 -3.81
N ALA A 39 -3.62 -2.31 -3.70
CA ALA A 39 -4.28 -2.50 -2.41
C ALA A 39 -3.21 -2.93 -1.39
N LEU A 40 -3.19 -2.25 -0.24
CA LEU A 40 -2.22 -2.53 0.80
C LEU A 40 -2.25 -4.02 1.16
N SER A 41 -1.07 -4.60 1.38
CA SER A 41 -0.98 -5.99 1.84
C SER A 41 -1.70 -6.16 3.17
N ARG A 42 -2.17 -7.38 3.47
CA ARG A 42 -2.87 -7.65 4.76
C ARG A 42 -2.03 -7.22 5.97
N PRO A 43 -0.71 -7.51 6.05
CA PRO A 43 0.13 -7.01 7.14
C PRO A 43 0.24 -5.47 7.18
N ALA A 44 0.36 -4.81 6.01
CA ALA A 44 0.42 -3.35 5.96
C ALA A 44 -0.89 -2.69 6.41
N ARG A 45 -2.04 -3.30 6.11
CA ARG A 45 -3.35 -2.86 6.61
C ARG A 45 -3.47 -3.01 8.12
N LEU A 46 -2.98 -4.13 8.67
CA LEU A 46 -2.98 -4.38 10.11
C LEU A 46 -2.09 -3.36 10.85
N ALA A 47 -0.87 -3.14 10.36
CA ALA A 47 0.03 -2.12 10.90
C ALA A 47 -0.59 -0.70 10.82
N GLY A 48 -1.28 -0.38 9.72
CA GLY A 48 -1.99 0.88 9.58
C GLY A 48 -3.16 1.03 10.56
N LEU A 49 -3.89 -0.06 10.84
CA LEU A 49 -4.94 -0.06 11.86
C LEU A 49 -4.35 0.16 13.26
N GLN A 50 -3.27 -0.54 13.61
CA GLN A 50 -2.59 -0.35 14.89
C GLN A 50 -2.11 1.09 15.08
N ALA A 51 -1.50 1.69 14.05
CA ALA A 51 -1.07 3.08 14.10
C ALA A 51 -2.25 4.06 14.27
N ALA A 52 -3.38 3.80 13.60
CA ALA A 52 -4.57 4.64 13.73
C ALA A 52 -5.19 4.55 15.13
N VAL A 53 -5.24 3.36 15.73
CA VAL A 53 -5.71 3.18 17.11
C VAL A 53 -4.77 3.85 18.09
N GLN A 54 -3.44 3.75 17.87
CA GLN A 54 -2.44 4.41 18.73
C GLN A 54 -2.62 5.92 18.70
N GLN A 55 -2.79 6.50 17.50
CA GLN A 55 -3.04 7.93 17.38
C GLN A 55 -4.31 8.35 18.15
N LEU A 56 -5.38 7.56 18.04
CA LEU A 56 -6.62 7.84 18.77
C LEU A 56 -6.41 7.74 20.28
N HIS A 57 -5.69 6.74 20.76
CA HIS A 57 -5.33 6.60 22.17
C HIS A 57 -4.61 7.85 22.67
N ASP A 58 -3.56 8.28 21.96
CA ASP A 58 -2.77 9.47 22.33
C ASP A 58 -3.63 10.75 22.33
N GLU A 59 -4.57 10.89 21.38
CA GLU A 59 -5.51 12.01 21.34
C GLU A 59 -6.43 12.04 22.58
N TYR A 60 -6.95 10.89 23.01
CA TYR A 60 -7.80 10.77 24.19
C TYR A 60 -7.03 10.94 25.50
N GLU A 61 -5.82 10.40 25.61
CA GLU A 61 -4.94 10.64 26.77
C GLU A 61 -4.60 12.13 26.90
N ASN A 62 -4.24 12.79 25.79
CA ASN A 62 -3.97 14.22 25.81
C ASN A 62 -5.20 15.02 26.23
N TRP A 63 -6.39 14.62 25.77
CA TRP A 63 -7.64 15.24 26.21
C TRP A 63 -7.83 15.07 27.73
N LEU A 64 -7.68 13.86 28.25
CA LEU A 64 -7.77 13.58 29.70
C LEU A 64 -6.75 14.41 30.50
N ASN A 65 -5.51 14.50 30.05
CA ASN A 65 -4.45 15.26 30.70
C ASN A 65 -4.68 16.78 30.67
N SER A 66 -5.42 17.28 29.69
CA SER A 66 -5.76 18.71 29.55
C SER A 66 -7.02 19.11 30.31
N LEU A 67 -7.67 18.17 31.01
CA LEU A 67 -8.99 18.36 31.58
C LEU A 67 -8.94 19.29 32.82
N PRO A 68 -9.75 20.37 32.84
CA PRO A 68 -9.80 21.28 33.98
C PRO A 68 -10.23 20.57 35.26
N GLU A 69 -9.69 21.00 36.41
CA GLU A 69 -9.94 20.37 37.72
C GLU A 69 -11.44 20.32 38.09
N SER A 70 -12.21 21.32 37.67
CA SER A 70 -13.68 21.35 37.86
C SER A 70 -14.42 20.20 37.18
N LEU A 71 -13.81 19.49 36.24
CA LEU A 71 -14.40 18.41 35.47
C LEU A 71 -13.79 17.03 35.77
N GLN A 72 -12.74 16.97 36.60
CA GLN A 72 -11.98 15.73 36.87
C GLN A 72 -12.78 14.67 37.62
N ASP A 73 -13.69 15.08 38.51
CA ASP A 73 -14.59 14.16 39.24
C ASP A 73 -15.93 13.91 38.51
N GLY A 74 -16.06 14.43 37.28
CA GLY A 74 -17.28 14.34 36.51
C GLY A 74 -17.38 13.06 35.69
N GLN A 75 -18.60 12.71 35.28
CA GLN A 75 -18.88 11.59 34.38
C GLN A 75 -18.02 11.65 33.08
N GLN A 76 -17.74 12.84 32.58
CA GLN A 76 -16.90 13.02 31.39
C GLN A 76 -15.48 12.50 31.60
N ALA A 77 -14.87 12.75 32.75
CA ALA A 77 -13.52 12.27 33.05
C ALA A 77 -13.50 10.74 33.17
N SER A 78 -14.50 10.15 33.83
CA SER A 78 -14.64 8.69 33.91
C SER A 78 -14.77 8.04 32.53
N LEU A 79 -15.56 8.62 31.63
CA LEU A 79 -15.71 8.12 30.26
C LEU A 79 -14.41 8.24 29.45
N LEU A 80 -13.62 9.29 29.68
CA LEU A 80 -12.32 9.45 29.03
C LEU A 80 -11.33 8.39 29.50
N VAL A 81 -11.25 8.16 30.81
CA VAL A 81 -10.41 7.08 31.36
C VAL A 81 -10.82 5.73 30.78
N GLU A 82 -12.12 5.41 30.81
CA GLU A 82 -12.62 4.16 30.24
C GLU A 82 -12.29 4.03 28.75
N THR A 83 -12.41 5.13 27.98
CA THR A 83 -12.08 5.12 26.55
C THR A 83 -10.59 4.86 26.32
N VAL A 84 -9.70 5.48 27.12
CA VAL A 84 -8.25 5.25 27.05
C VAL A 84 -7.92 3.78 27.34
N GLU A 85 -8.45 3.23 28.44
CA GLU A 85 -8.24 1.82 28.82
C GLU A 85 -8.75 0.83 27.75
N GLN A 86 -9.89 1.13 27.13
CA GLN A 86 -10.42 0.33 26.02
C GLN A 86 -9.54 0.39 24.78
N LEU A 87 -9.01 1.57 24.43
CA LEU A 87 -8.10 1.71 23.29
C LEU A 87 -6.77 1.01 23.54
N GLU A 88 -6.23 1.07 24.75
CA GLU A 88 -5.04 0.31 25.17
C GLU A 88 -5.27 -1.20 25.01
N SER A 89 -6.41 -1.70 25.49
CA SER A 89 -6.79 -3.12 25.34
C SER A 89 -6.87 -3.54 23.86
N VAL A 90 -7.40 -2.67 22.99
CA VAL A 90 -7.46 -2.93 21.54
C VAL A 90 -6.05 -2.96 20.94
N LEU A 91 -5.14 -2.09 21.37
CA LEU A 91 -3.75 -2.08 20.90
C LEU A 91 -3.01 -3.37 21.27
N GLU A 92 -3.22 -3.86 22.49
CA GLU A 92 -2.67 -5.14 22.95
C GLU A 92 -3.15 -6.28 22.05
N LEU A 93 -4.48 -6.39 21.85
CA LEU A 93 -5.07 -7.39 20.95
C LEU A 93 -4.54 -7.30 19.52
N LEU A 94 -4.35 -6.09 18.98
CA LEU A 94 -3.79 -5.92 17.64
C LEU A 94 -2.32 -6.36 17.55
N SER A 95 -1.54 -6.18 18.63
CA SER A 95 -0.13 -6.56 18.68
C SER A 95 0.09 -8.08 18.69
N GLU A 96 -0.87 -8.83 19.24
CA GLU A 96 -0.86 -10.30 19.27
C GLU A 96 -1.21 -10.95 17.91
N ILE A 97 -1.78 -10.17 16.98
CA ILE A 97 -2.13 -10.69 15.66
C ILE A 97 -0.86 -10.85 14.81
N HIS A 98 -0.48 -12.10 14.58
CA HIS A 98 0.60 -12.46 13.64
C HIS A 98 0.03 -12.99 12.31
N PRO A 99 -0.07 -12.15 11.27
CA PRO A 99 -0.59 -12.59 9.98
C PRO A 99 0.38 -13.61 9.33
N PRO A 100 -0.15 -14.65 8.65
CA PRO A 100 0.69 -15.63 7.97
C PRO A 100 1.50 -14.95 6.86
N ARG A 101 2.76 -15.40 6.68
CA ARG A 101 3.71 -14.81 5.72
C ARG A 101 3.35 -15.10 4.25
N GLY A 102 2.34 -15.95 4.02
CA GLY A 102 1.82 -16.37 2.73
C GLY A 102 2.37 -17.73 2.30
N PHE A 103 1.80 -18.32 1.24
CA PHE A 103 2.21 -19.64 0.75
C PHE A 103 3.71 -19.68 0.41
N GLY A 104 4.44 -20.63 1.00
CA GLY A 104 5.86 -20.90 0.71
C GLY A 104 6.87 -19.95 1.37
N ARG A 105 6.46 -19.23 2.42
CA ARG A 105 7.34 -18.34 3.21
C ARG A 105 7.53 -18.77 4.67
N ASP A 106 7.07 -19.98 4.99
CA ASP A 106 7.33 -20.68 6.25
C ASP A 106 8.44 -21.72 6.06
#